data_AF-A0A260YVB1-F1
#
_entry.id   AF-A0A260YVB1-F1
#
_cell.length_a   1.000
_cell.length_b   1.000
_cell.length_c   1.000
_cell.angle_alpha   90.00
_cell.angle_beta   90.00
_cell.angle_gamma   90.00
#
_symmetry.space_group_name_H-M   'P 1'
#
loop_
_entity.id
_entity.type
_entity.pdbx_description
1 polymer ?
#
loop_
_entity_poly.entity_id
_entity_poly.type
_entity_poly.pdbx_seq_one_letter_code
_entity_poly.pdbx_strand_id
1 'polypeptide(L)'
;MSLFIFLIILIPIISSENSPFGCSTQDLQLTVTCRPKLAKLTDEMKKNPLNSGFPTVETLQKMSGYCKEAMDCVSGAQCEAIKEKMNKFSKMCQTIDFMKGPYAQCAAKLKASKDKTECIKWYFSDKSKMSTEQKCAQFKAKKQCIEKDFGKSCGDSTLKSFRVNQDYVSKFVGCPVH
;
A
#
# COMPACT_ATOMS: atom_id res chain seq x y z
N MET A 1 -22.08 -22.07 68.75
CA MET A 1 -23.05 -22.28 67.64
C MET A 1 -23.38 -20.91 67.09
N SER A 2 -22.54 -20.36 66.20
CA SER A 2 -22.50 -20.64 64.76
C SER A 2 -23.87 -20.45 64.10
N LEU A 3 -24.02 -19.40 63.28
CA LEU A 3 -24.29 -19.53 61.85
C LEU A 3 -24.19 -18.14 61.19
N PHE A 4 -23.05 -17.86 60.54
CA PHE A 4 -22.93 -16.76 59.58
C PHE A 4 -23.56 -17.22 58.26
N ILE A 5 -24.68 -16.61 57.86
CA ILE A 5 -25.30 -16.86 56.55
C ILE A 5 -24.52 -16.04 55.51
N PHE A 6 -23.61 -16.71 54.80
CA PHE A 6 -22.97 -16.15 53.60
C PHE A 6 -24.01 -16.07 52.49
N LEU A 7 -24.47 -14.86 52.17
CA LEU A 7 -25.15 -14.52 50.92
C LEU A 7 -24.13 -14.64 49.78
N ILE A 8 -24.06 -15.81 49.17
CA ILE A 8 -23.34 -16.03 47.91
C ILE A 8 -24.12 -15.28 46.84
N ILE A 9 -23.63 -14.09 46.47
CA ILE A 9 -24.06 -13.36 45.29
C ILE A 9 -23.65 -14.22 44.09
N LEU A 10 -24.60 -14.98 43.56
CA LEU A 10 -24.53 -15.58 42.23
C LEU A 10 -24.50 -14.42 41.22
N ILE A 11 -23.31 -13.91 40.92
CA ILE A 11 -23.09 -13.12 39.71
C ILE A 11 -23.24 -14.12 38.56
N PRO A 12 -24.26 -14.02 37.69
CA PRO A 12 -24.21 -14.74 36.44
C PRO A 12 -23.02 -14.17 35.67
N ILE A 13 -21.97 -14.98 35.61
CA ILE A 13 -20.82 -14.81 34.74
C ILE A 13 -21.41 -14.48 33.37
N ILE A 14 -21.22 -13.25 32.91
CA ILE A 14 -21.52 -12.88 31.53
C ILE A 14 -20.59 -13.75 30.71
N SER A 15 -21.13 -14.85 30.18
CA SER A 15 -20.43 -15.74 29.28
C SER A 15 -19.90 -14.87 28.14
N SER A 16 -18.59 -14.60 28.13
CA SER A 16 -17.96 -14.09 26.94
C SER A 16 -18.21 -15.14 25.88
N GLU A 17 -19.02 -14.82 24.88
CA GLU A 17 -19.16 -15.60 23.66
C GLU A 17 -17.77 -15.68 23.01
N ASN A 18 -16.95 -16.62 23.46
CA ASN A 18 -15.69 -16.94 22.85
C ASN A 18 -16.05 -17.66 21.56
N SER A 19 -16.27 -16.89 20.50
CA SER A 19 -16.27 -17.46 19.16
C SER A 19 -14.94 -18.20 18.96
N PRO A 20 -14.90 -19.28 18.17
CA PRO A 20 -13.69 -20.10 17.96
C PRO A 20 -12.49 -19.31 17.38
N PHE A 21 -12.66 -18.03 17.05
CA PHE A 21 -11.61 -17.13 16.57
C PHE A 21 -11.28 -15.97 17.54
N GLY A 22 -11.91 -15.92 18.72
CA GLY A 22 -11.75 -14.81 19.67
C GLY A 22 -12.33 -13.47 19.20
N CYS A 23 -13.14 -13.47 18.14
CA CYS A 23 -13.82 -12.27 17.64
C CYS A 23 -15.26 -12.18 18.17
N SER A 24 -15.79 -10.97 18.32
CA SER A 24 -17.21 -10.75 18.65
C SER A 24 -18.13 -11.12 17.48
N THR A 25 -19.41 -11.37 17.75
CA THR A 25 -20.43 -11.57 16.72
C THR A 25 -20.55 -10.35 15.79
N GLN A 26 -20.36 -9.13 16.32
CA GLN A 26 -20.35 -7.88 15.54
C GLN A 26 -19.17 -7.84 14.55
N ASP A 27 -17.97 -8.23 14.99
CA ASP A 27 -16.79 -8.35 14.13
C ASP A 27 -17.01 -9.37 13.01
N LEU A 28 -17.59 -10.53 13.33
CA LEU A 28 -17.90 -11.55 12.33
C LEU A 28 -18.91 -11.03 11.30
N GLN A 29 -19.94 -10.31 11.75
CA GLN A 29 -20.90 -9.66 10.85
C GLN A 29 -20.25 -8.62 9.94
N LEU A 30 -19.30 -7.82 10.44
CA LEU A 30 -18.52 -6.89 9.61
C LEU A 30 -17.79 -7.63 8.48
N THR A 31 -17.20 -8.80 8.75
CA THR A 31 -16.53 -9.58 7.68
C THR A 31 -17.48 -10.02 6.57
N VAL A 32 -18.73 -10.35 6.92
CA VAL A 32 -19.76 -10.76 5.95
C VAL A 32 -20.22 -9.55 5.14
N THR A 33 -20.59 -8.45 5.82
CA THR A 33 -21.10 -7.23 5.21
C THR A 33 -20.07 -6.52 4.33
N CYS A 34 -18.78 -6.53 4.73
CA CYS A 34 -17.72 -5.86 3.99
C CYS A 34 -17.08 -6.73 2.89
N ARG A 35 -17.31 -8.05 2.88
CA ARG A 35 -16.76 -8.97 1.87
C ARG A 35 -17.02 -8.52 0.43
N PRO A 36 -18.22 -8.07 0.03
CA PRO A 36 -18.46 -7.61 -1.33
C PRO A 36 -17.60 -6.39 -1.72
N LYS A 37 -17.30 -5.49 -0.77
CA LYS A 37 -16.46 -4.31 -1.03
C LYS A 37 -14.99 -4.71 -1.21
N LEU A 38 -14.50 -5.64 -0.40
CA LEU A 38 -13.16 -6.24 -0.56
C LEU A 38 -13.02 -6.98 -1.91
N ALA A 39 -14.09 -7.66 -2.34
CA ALA A 39 -14.12 -8.38 -3.62
C ALA A 39 -13.99 -7.43 -4.83
N LYS A 40 -14.58 -6.23 -4.80
CA LYS A 40 -14.48 -5.25 -5.91
C LYS A 40 -13.03 -4.97 -6.30
N LEU A 41 -12.16 -4.73 -5.33
CA LEU A 41 -10.74 -4.50 -5.60
C LEU A 41 -10.07 -5.75 -6.18
N THR A 42 -10.34 -6.91 -5.59
CA THR A 42 -9.78 -8.19 -6.03
C THR A 42 -10.15 -8.47 -7.50
N ASP A 43 -11.40 -8.24 -7.88
CA ASP A 43 -11.87 -8.47 -9.23
C ASP A 43 -11.31 -7.44 -10.23
N GLU A 44 -11.16 -6.18 -9.80
CA GLU A 44 -10.49 -5.16 -10.62
C GLU A 44 -9.01 -5.50 -10.84
N MET A 45 -8.31 -6.01 -9.84
CA MET A 45 -6.91 -6.44 -9.95
C MET A 45 -6.73 -7.70 -10.79
N LYS A 46 -7.72 -8.61 -10.84
CA LYS A 46 -7.69 -9.75 -11.77
C LYS A 46 -7.79 -9.28 -13.22
N LYS A 47 -8.63 -8.26 -13.49
CA LYS A 47 -8.80 -7.67 -14.83
C LYS A 47 -7.60 -6.81 -15.23
N ASN A 48 -7.00 -6.13 -14.26
CA ASN A 48 -5.90 -5.19 -14.45
C ASN A 48 -4.75 -5.50 -13.47
N PRO A 49 -3.93 -6.54 -13.75
CA PRO A 49 -2.88 -6.95 -12.83
C PRO A 49 -1.82 -5.85 -12.68
N LEU A 50 -1.37 -5.60 -11.45
CA LEU A 50 -0.30 -4.64 -11.19
C LEU A 50 1.09 -5.14 -11.65
N ASN A 51 1.22 -6.42 -12.00
CA ASN A 51 2.48 -7.06 -12.41
C ASN A 51 2.66 -7.20 -13.93
N SER A 52 1.60 -7.01 -14.74
CA SER A 52 1.65 -7.13 -16.21
C SER A 52 1.95 -5.81 -16.92
N GLY A 53 2.20 -4.74 -16.17
CA GLY A 53 2.40 -3.37 -16.66
C GLY A 53 1.84 -2.35 -15.66
N PHE A 54 2.01 -1.06 -15.94
CA PHE A 54 1.31 -0.03 -15.17
C PHE A 54 -0.13 0.09 -15.70
N PRO A 55 -1.16 -0.16 -14.88
CA PRO A 55 -2.54 0.12 -15.30
C PRO A 55 -2.73 1.61 -15.58
N THR A 56 -3.81 1.94 -16.29
CA THR A 56 -4.16 3.33 -16.58
C THR A 56 -4.45 4.11 -15.29
N VAL A 57 -4.32 5.44 -15.35
CA VAL A 57 -4.66 6.33 -14.23
C VAL A 57 -6.11 6.11 -13.78
N GLU A 58 -7.03 5.99 -14.73
CA GLU A 58 -8.45 5.76 -14.46
C GLU A 58 -8.68 4.45 -13.70
N THR A 59 -8.03 3.36 -14.13
CA THR A 59 -8.08 2.07 -13.44
C THR A 59 -7.53 2.19 -12.01
N LEU A 60 -6.40 2.88 -11.83
CA LEU A 60 -5.79 3.05 -10.50
C LEU A 60 -6.64 3.96 -9.58
N GLN A 61 -7.30 4.98 -10.13
CA GLN A 61 -8.27 5.80 -9.40
C GLN A 61 -9.47 4.97 -8.95
N LYS A 62 -10.00 4.13 -9.84
CA LYS A 62 -11.10 3.21 -9.53
C LYS A 62 -10.72 2.22 -8.44
N MET A 63 -9.55 1.59 -8.55
CA MET A 63 -9.02 0.68 -7.53
C MET A 63 -8.81 1.39 -6.18
N SER A 64 -8.28 2.61 -6.19
CA SER A 64 -8.15 3.44 -4.99
C SER A 64 -9.50 3.74 -4.34
N GLY A 65 -10.54 4.00 -5.14
CA GLY A 65 -11.92 4.13 -4.65
C GLY A 65 -12.40 2.86 -3.94
N TYR A 66 -12.15 1.67 -4.52
CA TYR A 66 -12.49 0.39 -3.88
C TYR A 66 -11.72 0.14 -2.60
N CYS A 67 -10.45 0.54 -2.55
CA CYS A 67 -9.66 0.53 -1.33
C CYS A 67 -10.31 1.35 -0.22
N LYS A 68 -10.70 2.59 -0.50
CA LYS A 68 -11.37 3.46 0.46
C LYS A 68 -12.69 2.85 0.94
N GLU A 69 -13.55 2.41 0.02
CA GLU A 69 -14.82 1.77 0.37
C GLU A 69 -14.64 0.56 1.31
N ALA A 70 -13.66 -0.29 1.03
CA ALA A 70 -13.41 -1.49 1.81
C ALA A 70 -12.81 -1.18 3.19
N MET A 71 -11.84 -0.26 3.26
CA MET A 71 -11.21 0.17 4.53
C MET A 71 -12.22 0.88 5.44
N ASP A 72 -13.04 1.77 4.88
CA ASP A 72 -14.08 2.49 5.63
C ASP A 72 -15.10 1.49 6.21
N CYS A 73 -15.46 0.44 5.46
CA CYS A 73 -16.43 -0.56 5.91
C CYS A 73 -15.96 -1.35 7.14
N VAL A 74 -14.68 -1.74 7.19
CA VAL A 74 -14.13 -2.56 8.28
C VAL A 74 -13.53 -1.74 9.42
N SER A 75 -13.59 -0.41 9.35
CA SER A 75 -12.94 0.51 10.30
C SER A 75 -13.37 0.32 11.75
N GLY A 76 -14.59 -0.18 11.99
CA GLY A 76 -15.11 -0.48 13.32
C GLY A 76 -14.64 -1.81 13.93
N ALA A 77 -13.93 -2.66 13.19
CA ALA A 77 -13.56 -3.99 13.66
C ALA A 77 -12.58 -3.92 14.84
N GLN A 78 -12.93 -4.59 15.94
CA GLN A 78 -12.10 -4.69 17.14
C GLN A 78 -11.27 -5.96 17.17
N CYS A 79 -11.68 -7.00 16.44
CA CYS A 79 -10.95 -8.27 16.42
C CYS A 79 -9.56 -8.15 15.78
N GLU A 80 -8.53 -8.61 16.49
CA GLU A 80 -7.13 -8.55 16.04
C GLU A 80 -6.87 -9.35 14.77
N ALA A 81 -7.50 -10.52 14.60
CA ALA A 81 -7.39 -11.31 13.38
C ALA A 81 -7.90 -10.56 12.13
N ILE A 82 -8.94 -9.72 12.30
CA ILE A 82 -9.45 -8.87 11.21
C ILE A 82 -8.47 -7.73 10.96
N LYS A 83 -8.01 -7.03 12.00
CA LYS A 83 -7.02 -5.96 11.88
C LYS A 83 -5.74 -6.42 11.18
N GLU A 84 -5.23 -7.60 11.51
CA GLU A 84 -4.03 -8.16 10.89
C GLU A 84 -4.24 -8.43 9.38
N LYS A 85 -5.37 -9.05 9.00
CA LYS A 85 -5.71 -9.25 7.59
C LYS A 85 -5.86 -7.92 6.85
N MET A 86 -6.48 -6.93 7.49
CA MET A 86 -6.67 -5.60 6.91
C MET A 86 -5.37 -4.81 6.79
N ASN A 87 -4.34 -5.08 7.60
CA ASN A 87 -3.02 -4.47 7.43
C ASN A 87 -2.41 -4.82 6.07
N LYS A 88 -2.48 -6.10 5.65
CA LYS A 88 -2.00 -6.52 4.32
C LYS A 88 -2.78 -5.83 3.20
N PHE A 89 -4.11 -5.75 3.33
CA PHE A 89 -4.96 -5.04 2.39
C PHE A 89 -4.65 -3.54 2.33
N SER A 90 -4.44 -2.90 3.47
CA SER A 90 -4.05 -1.49 3.58
C SER A 90 -2.74 -1.20 2.85
N LYS A 91 -1.71 -2.05 3.00
CA LYS A 91 -0.43 -1.91 2.26
C LYS A 91 -0.61 -1.99 0.74
N MET A 92 -1.48 -2.88 0.29
CA MET A 92 -1.84 -2.97 -1.13
C MET A 92 -2.53 -1.67 -1.59
N CYS A 93 -3.44 -1.13 -0.79
CA CYS A 93 -4.10 0.15 -1.09
C CYS A 93 -3.14 1.34 -1.15
N GLN A 94 -2.18 1.41 -0.22
CA GLN A 94 -1.11 2.41 -0.26
C GLN A 94 -0.27 2.29 -1.54
N THR A 95 -0.02 1.06 -2.02
CA THR A 95 0.68 0.84 -3.29
C THR A 95 -0.11 1.37 -4.48
N ILE A 96 -1.43 1.14 -4.52
CA ILE A 96 -2.32 1.64 -5.57
C ILE A 96 -2.38 3.18 -5.55
N ASP A 97 -2.50 3.77 -4.36
CA ASP A 97 -2.48 5.24 -4.19
C ASP A 97 -1.15 5.87 -4.61
N PHE A 98 -0.05 5.17 -4.39
CA PHE A 98 1.24 5.58 -4.91
C PHE A 98 1.28 5.47 -6.44
N MET A 99 0.81 4.36 -7.01
CA MET A 99 0.84 4.10 -8.46
C MET A 99 -0.05 5.08 -9.25
N LYS A 100 -1.18 5.54 -8.70
CA LYS A 100 -1.99 6.60 -9.34
C LYS A 100 -1.33 7.98 -9.28
N GLY A 101 -0.30 8.14 -8.44
CA GLY A 101 0.38 9.41 -8.21
C GLY A 101 1.20 9.89 -9.42
N PRO A 102 1.49 11.21 -9.51
CA PRO A 102 2.15 11.82 -10.65
C PRO A 102 3.58 11.31 -10.88
N TYR A 103 4.28 10.89 -9.83
CA TYR A 103 5.61 10.28 -9.95
C TYR A 103 5.56 8.91 -10.65
N ALA A 104 4.73 7.98 -10.16
CA ALA A 104 4.68 6.62 -10.67
C ALA A 104 4.21 6.56 -12.13
N GLN A 105 3.22 7.38 -12.47
CA GLN A 105 2.73 7.53 -13.85
C GLN A 105 3.81 8.08 -14.80
N CYS A 106 4.55 9.09 -14.36
CA CYS A 106 5.66 9.61 -15.14
C CYS A 106 6.78 8.58 -15.31
N ALA A 107 7.14 7.87 -14.24
CA ALA A 107 8.17 6.85 -14.28
C ALA A 107 7.82 5.74 -15.30
N ALA A 108 6.56 5.32 -15.35
CA ALA A 108 6.07 4.37 -16.35
C ALA A 108 6.23 4.90 -17.78
N LYS A 109 5.80 6.15 -18.03
CA LYS A 109 5.96 6.82 -19.33
C LYS A 109 7.42 6.92 -19.76
N LEU A 110 8.31 7.37 -18.86
CA LEU A 110 9.74 7.50 -19.13
C LEU A 110 10.40 6.14 -19.39
N LYS A 111 10.00 5.10 -18.65
CA LYS A 111 10.48 3.72 -18.88
C LYS A 111 10.03 3.18 -20.25
N ALA A 112 8.83 3.51 -20.70
CA ALA A 112 8.31 3.10 -22.01
C ALA A 112 8.84 3.95 -23.18
N SER A 113 9.34 5.17 -22.93
CA SER A 113 9.84 6.07 -23.97
C SER A 113 10.93 5.42 -24.82
N LYS A 114 10.90 5.63 -26.14
CA LYS A 114 11.97 5.25 -27.06
C LYS A 114 13.14 6.23 -27.01
N ASP A 115 12.84 7.50 -26.76
CA ASP A 115 13.83 8.56 -26.56
C ASP A 115 14.13 8.69 -25.06
N LYS A 116 15.22 8.04 -24.63
CA LYS A 116 15.70 8.08 -23.25
C LYS A 116 17.08 8.70 -23.21
N THR A 117 17.24 9.70 -22.36
CA THR A 117 18.56 10.21 -21.97
C THR A 117 19.37 9.10 -21.30
N GLU A 118 20.68 9.29 -21.18
CA GLU A 118 21.55 8.38 -20.43
C GLU A 118 21.09 8.24 -18.97
N CYS A 119 20.59 9.32 -18.37
CA CYS A 119 20.12 9.33 -16.99
C CYS A 119 18.88 8.47 -16.80
N ILE A 120 17.90 8.56 -17.70
CA ILE A 120 16.71 7.70 -17.68
C ILE A 120 17.06 6.24 -18.02
N LYS A 121 17.98 6.02 -18.97
CA LYS A 121 18.49 4.67 -19.28
C LYS A 121 19.11 4.02 -18.05
N TRP A 122 20.01 4.74 -17.35
CA TRP A 122 20.61 4.25 -16.11
C TRP A 122 19.57 4.07 -15.01
N TYR A 123 18.64 5.02 -14.85
CA TYR A 123 17.61 4.96 -13.80
C TYR A 123 16.78 3.67 -13.87
N PHE A 124 16.40 3.24 -15.07
CA PHE A 124 15.60 2.03 -15.30
C PHE A 124 16.41 0.79 -15.70
N SER A 125 17.75 0.87 -15.75
CA SER A 125 18.58 -0.30 -16.07
C SER A 125 18.54 -1.33 -14.96
N ASP A 126 18.82 -2.59 -15.31
CA ASP A 126 19.22 -3.58 -14.32
C ASP A 126 20.55 -3.14 -13.67
N LYS A 127 20.61 -3.24 -12.35
CA LYS A 127 21.76 -2.89 -11.50
C LYS A 127 22.16 -4.06 -10.59
N SER A 128 21.69 -5.27 -10.89
CA SER A 128 21.98 -6.51 -10.14
C SER A 128 23.49 -6.73 -9.94
N LYS A 129 24.31 -6.34 -10.90
CA LYS A 129 25.78 -6.45 -10.88
C LYS A 129 26.52 -5.33 -10.11
N MET A 130 25.82 -4.28 -9.67
CA MET A 130 26.43 -3.17 -8.92
C MET A 130 26.30 -3.38 -7.41
N SER A 131 27.35 -3.01 -6.66
CA SER A 131 27.24 -2.91 -5.20
C SER A 131 26.29 -1.77 -4.79
N THR A 132 25.78 -1.82 -3.56
CA THR A 132 24.95 -0.74 -3.00
C THR A 132 25.67 0.62 -3.06
N GLU A 133 26.96 0.63 -2.74
CA GLU A 133 27.78 1.84 -2.72
C GLU A 133 27.94 2.45 -4.12
N GLN A 134 28.15 1.61 -5.14
CA GLN A 134 28.16 2.03 -6.54
C GLN A 134 26.81 2.60 -6.98
N LYS A 135 25.69 1.94 -6.61
CA LYS A 135 24.33 2.41 -6.91
C LYS A 135 24.09 3.79 -6.29
N CYS A 136 24.49 3.99 -5.04
CA CYS A 136 24.36 5.27 -4.35
C CYS A 136 25.21 6.38 -4.96
N ALA A 137 26.48 6.10 -5.26
CA ALA A 137 27.36 7.07 -5.89
C ALA A 137 26.81 7.53 -7.26
N GLN A 138 26.37 6.58 -8.08
CA GLN A 138 25.76 6.86 -9.39
C GLN A 138 24.43 7.60 -9.24
N PHE A 139 23.58 7.22 -8.29
CA PHE A 139 22.32 7.92 -8.04
C PHE A 139 22.59 9.38 -7.65
N LYS A 140 23.52 9.62 -6.72
CA LYS A 140 23.91 10.97 -6.30
C LYS A 140 24.42 11.80 -7.47
N ALA A 141 25.29 11.22 -8.31
CA ALA A 141 25.85 11.89 -9.48
C ALA A 141 24.79 12.20 -10.56
N LYS A 142 23.83 11.29 -10.77
CA LYS A 142 22.80 11.40 -11.81
C LYS A 142 21.50 12.04 -11.31
N LYS A 143 21.34 12.32 -10.01
CA LYS A 143 20.08 12.82 -9.42
C LYS A 143 19.57 14.07 -10.13
N GLN A 144 20.44 15.04 -10.39
CA GLN A 144 20.05 16.30 -11.02
C GLN A 144 19.54 16.11 -12.46
N CYS A 145 20.19 15.25 -13.27
CA CYS A 145 19.71 14.98 -14.62
C CYS A 145 18.44 14.13 -14.63
N ILE A 146 18.28 13.19 -13.70
CA ILE A 146 17.03 12.44 -13.51
C ILE A 146 15.88 13.42 -13.17
N GLU A 147 16.08 14.31 -12.20
CA GLU A 147 15.08 15.33 -11.84
C GLU A 147 14.72 16.22 -13.03
N LYS A 148 15.71 16.63 -13.83
CA LYS A 148 15.50 17.43 -15.05
C LYS A 148 14.66 16.67 -16.08
N ASP A 149 14.91 15.39 -16.28
CA ASP A 149 14.16 14.57 -17.24
C ASP A 149 12.72 14.33 -16.78
N PHE A 150 12.51 14.02 -15.49
CA PHE A 150 11.18 13.94 -14.89
C PHE A 150 10.42 15.28 -15.01
N GLY A 151 11.08 16.40 -14.71
CA GLY A 151 10.49 17.73 -14.86
C GLY A 151 10.12 18.08 -16.29
N LYS A 152 11.04 17.88 -17.23
CA LYS A 152 10.81 18.17 -18.65
C LYS A 152 9.69 17.32 -19.25
N SER A 153 9.61 16.04 -18.89
CA SER A 153 8.65 15.11 -19.50
C SER A 153 7.28 15.10 -18.83
N CYS A 154 7.18 15.56 -17.57
CA CYS A 154 5.99 15.36 -16.74
C CYS A 154 5.59 16.57 -15.87
N GLY A 155 6.39 17.62 -15.82
CA GLY A 155 6.07 18.88 -15.13
C GLY A 155 6.41 18.92 -13.63
N ASP A 156 6.11 20.06 -13.01
CA ASP A 156 6.57 20.39 -11.66
C ASP A 156 5.91 19.56 -10.55
N SER A 157 4.67 19.11 -10.74
CA SER A 157 3.97 18.27 -9.77
C SER A 157 4.66 16.91 -9.59
N THR A 158 5.17 16.33 -10.69
CA THR A 158 5.99 15.12 -10.66
C THR A 158 7.33 15.36 -9.98
N LEU A 159 7.99 16.48 -10.25
CA LEU A 159 9.23 16.88 -9.60
C LEU A 159 9.06 17.02 -8.08
N LYS A 160 7.97 17.66 -7.64
CA LYS A 160 7.60 17.74 -6.22
C LYS A 160 7.40 16.35 -5.63
N SER A 161 6.65 15.48 -6.32
CA SER A 161 6.42 14.10 -5.87
C SER A 161 7.71 13.27 -5.80
N PHE A 162 8.63 13.43 -6.76
CA PHE A 162 9.94 12.78 -6.75
C PHE A 162 10.75 13.16 -5.51
N ARG A 163 10.76 14.46 -5.17
CA ARG A 163 11.50 15.00 -4.03
C ARG A 163 10.90 14.61 -2.69
N VAL A 164 9.57 14.60 -2.57
CA VAL A 164 8.88 14.19 -1.33
C VAL A 164 9.03 12.68 -1.08
N ASN A 165 9.15 11.87 -2.13
CA ASN A 165 9.27 10.41 -2.01
C ASN A 165 10.71 9.91 -2.19
N GLN A 166 11.71 10.67 -1.74
CA GLN A 166 13.14 10.33 -1.87
C GLN A 166 13.45 8.91 -1.39
N ASP A 167 12.92 8.48 -0.25
CA ASP A 167 13.14 7.14 0.29
C ASP A 167 12.71 6.03 -0.66
N TYR A 168 11.56 6.21 -1.33
CA TYR A 168 11.08 5.24 -2.32
C TYR A 168 11.94 5.28 -3.58
N VAL A 169 12.21 6.49 -4.09
CA VAL A 169 13.02 6.72 -5.29
C VAL A 169 14.43 6.12 -5.12
N SER A 170 15.03 6.30 -3.96
CA SER A 170 16.39 5.82 -3.67
C SER A 170 16.40 4.29 -3.53
N LYS A 171 15.42 3.70 -2.83
CA LYS A 171 15.23 2.25 -2.75
C LYS A 171 15.01 1.63 -4.11
N PHE A 172 14.26 2.29 -5.00
CA PHE A 172 14.00 1.82 -6.36
C PHE A 172 15.30 1.64 -7.17
N VAL A 173 16.27 2.53 -7.01
CA VAL A 173 17.59 2.40 -7.66
C VAL A 173 18.59 1.55 -6.86
N GLY A 174 18.15 0.96 -5.75
CA GLY A 174 18.99 0.16 -4.85
C GLY A 174 20.01 0.98 -4.06
N CYS A 175 19.68 2.25 -3.78
CA CYS A 175 20.38 3.12 -2.83
C CYS A 175 19.45 3.44 -1.64
N PRO A 176 19.20 2.51 -0.71
CA PRO A 176 18.39 2.82 0.46
C PRO A 176 19.05 3.97 1.23
N VAL A 177 18.29 5.04 1.51
CA VAL A 177 18.77 6.08 2.44
C VAL A 177 18.78 5.44 3.84
N HIS A 178 19.97 5.27 4.38
CA HIS A 178 20.24 5.02 5.80
C HIS A 178 21.31 6.01 6.23
#